data_AF-K5XJU8-F1
#
_entry.id   AF-K5XJU8-F1
#
_cell.length_a   1.000
_cell.length_b   1.000
_cell.length_c   1.000
_cell.angle_alpha   90.00
_cell.angle_beta   90.00
_cell.angle_gamma   90.00
#
_symmetry.space_group_name_H-M   'P 1'
#
loop_
_entity.id
_entity.type
_entity.pdbx_description
1 polymer ?
#
loop_
_entity_poly.entity_id
_entity_poly.type
_entity_poly.pdbx_seq_one_letter_code
_entity_poly.pdbx_strand_id
1 'polypeptide(L)'
;MALSDFFSSFMTTIYADSEEKATEPVEETEPVAKEEPAAKEESAAEEEPAEEEEDPEDQPVIRDECKEKKCAQLAAHFEHCQEKVQSGKGFQHEDCVEELYVMMHCIDDCAAPKLFSKLR
;
A
#
# COMPACT_ATOMS: atom_id res chain seq x y z
N MET A 1 6.21 -48.69 12.89
CA MET A 1 6.70 -47.40 12.33
C MET A 1 5.50 -46.50 12.30
N ALA A 2 5.53 -45.51 13.18
CA ALA A 2 4.36 -45.01 13.88
C ALA A 2 3.78 -43.77 13.21
N LEU A 3 2.45 -43.65 13.23
CA LEU A 3 1.71 -42.49 12.73
C LEU A 3 2.11 -41.18 13.44
N SER A 4 2.85 -41.27 14.56
CA SER A 4 3.44 -40.14 15.28
C SER A 4 4.46 -39.35 14.46
N ASP A 5 5.18 -39.99 13.53
CA ASP A 5 6.16 -39.30 12.68
C ASP A 5 5.48 -38.45 11.59
N PHE A 6 4.24 -38.77 11.21
CA PHE A 6 3.50 -38.04 10.19
C PHE A 6 2.87 -36.74 10.73
N PHE A 7 2.43 -36.72 11.99
CA PHE A 7 1.88 -35.51 12.61
C PHE A 7 2.95 -34.50 13.04
N SER A 8 4.19 -34.96 13.30
CA SER A 8 5.28 -34.07 13.72
C SER A 8 5.74 -33.12 12.60
N SER A 9 5.47 -33.43 11.33
CA SER A 9 5.89 -32.58 10.21
C SER A 9 4.93 -31.43 9.92
N PHE A 10 3.76 -31.37 10.56
CA PHE A 10 2.78 -30.30 10.37
C PHE A 10 2.95 -29.14 11.36
N MET A 11 3.68 -29.33 12.46
CA MET A 11 3.83 -28.35 13.55
C MET A 11 5.17 -27.62 13.57
N THR A 12 5.97 -27.66 12.49
CA THR A 12 7.32 -27.05 12.46
C THR A 12 7.34 -25.57 12.06
N THR A 13 6.17 -24.94 11.83
CA THR A 13 6.12 -23.52 11.38
C THR A 13 5.21 -22.63 12.26
N ILE A 14 4.96 -23.01 13.51
CA ILE A 14 4.34 -22.11 14.50
C ILE A 14 5.38 -21.83 15.60
N TYR A 15 6.43 -21.12 15.21
CA TYR A 15 7.24 -20.34 16.13
C TYR A 15 7.57 -19.02 15.42
N ALA A 16 6.52 -18.23 15.20
CA ALA A 16 6.65 -16.81 14.98
C ALA A 16 6.88 -16.20 16.37
N ASP A 17 8.10 -15.72 16.58
CA ASP A 17 8.57 -14.93 17.70
C ASP A 17 7.60 -13.79 18.00
N SER A 18 6.78 -13.95 19.03
CA SER A 18 6.05 -12.85 19.67
C SER A 18 5.86 -13.28 21.13
N GLU A 19 6.95 -13.18 21.88
CA GLU A 19 6.89 -13.27 23.32
C GLU A 19 6.00 -12.14 23.84
N GLU A 20 4.92 -12.55 24.52
CA GLU A 20 4.15 -11.70 25.41
C GLU A 20 5.10 -10.93 26.35
N LYS A 21 5.14 -9.61 26.22
CA LYS A 21 5.55 -8.74 27.32
C LYS A 21 4.43 -7.76 27.65
N ALA A 22 3.70 -8.18 28.67
CA ALA A 22 2.97 -7.41 29.67
C ALA A 22 2.96 -5.88 29.52
N THR A 23 1.73 -5.38 29.48
CA THR A 23 1.25 -4.06 29.90
C THR A 23 2.04 -3.41 31.04
N GLU A 24 2.48 -2.16 30.84
CA GLU A 24 2.44 -1.11 31.87
C GLU A 24 2.02 0.22 31.19
N PRO A 25 0.93 0.88 31.64
CA PRO A 25 0.57 2.22 31.21
C PRO A 25 1.25 3.24 32.16
N VAL A 26 1.93 4.24 31.62
CA VAL A 26 2.29 5.44 32.38
C VAL A 26 1.64 6.65 31.71
N GLU A 27 0.75 7.24 32.49
CA GLU A 27 -0.01 8.45 32.27
C GLU A 27 0.85 9.71 32.39
N GLU A 28 0.36 10.79 31.77
CA GLU A 28 0.64 12.22 31.99
C GLU A 28 2.06 12.77 31.75
N THR A 29 2.18 13.73 30.83
CA THR A 29 2.29 15.16 31.20
C THR A 29 2.27 16.09 29.97
N GLU A 30 1.72 17.27 30.22
CA GLU A 30 1.20 18.32 29.34
C GLU A 30 2.20 19.07 28.43
N PRO A 31 1.68 19.81 27.41
CA PRO A 31 2.46 20.55 26.42
C PRO A 31 2.97 21.87 26.98
N VAL A 32 4.23 22.23 26.70
CA VAL A 32 4.74 23.59 26.93
C VAL A 32 4.93 24.30 25.60
N ALA A 33 3.94 25.11 25.27
CA ALA A 33 4.05 26.19 24.30
C ALA A 33 5.08 27.22 24.76
N LYS A 34 5.93 27.65 23.83
CA LYS A 34 6.65 28.93 23.91
C LYS A 34 6.97 29.45 22.50
N GLU A 35 6.02 30.19 21.93
CA GLU A 35 6.27 31.35 21.05
C GLU A 35 7.15 32.36 21.83
N GLU A 36 8.01 33.23 21.30
CA GLU A 36 8.39 33.78 19.99
C GLU A 36 9.67 34.66 20.31
N PRO A 37 10.15 35.60 19.48
CA PRO A 37 10.75 35.54 18.15
C PRO A 37 12.18 36.18 18.14
N ALA A 38 12.94 36.07 17.05
CA ALA A 38 13.87 37.13 16.64
C ALA A 38 14.39 36.88 15.22
N ALA A 39 14.18 37.88 14.38
CA ALA A 39 14.38 37.90 12.96
C ALA A 39 15.85 38.05 12.52
N LYS A 40 16.02 37.72 11.23
CA LYS A 40 16.86 38.42 10.23
C LYS A 40 18.22 37.77 9.94
N GLU A 41 18.30 37.09 8.80
CA GLU A 41 19.15 37.57 7.71
C GLU A 41 18.65 37.03 6.37
N GLU A 42 18.29 37.97 5.49
CA GLU A 42 18.08 37.74 4.07
C GLU A 42 19.44 37.45 3.42
N SER A 43 19.58 36.30 2.78
CA SER A 43 20.51 36.16 1.67
C SER A 43 19.74 35.64 0.46
N ALA A 44 19.30 36.58 -0.37
CA ALA A 44 18.95 36.30 -1.74
C ALA A 44 20.22 35.85 -2.47
N ALA A 45 20.29 34.56 -2.80
CA ALA A 45 21.15 34.04 -3.84
C ALA A 45 20.25 33.18 -4.74
N GLU A 46 19.97 33.77 -5.89
CA GLU A 46 19.30 33.23 -7.06
C GLU A 46 20.15 32.11 -7.64
N GLU A 47 19.70 30.85 -7.58
CA GLU A 47 20.15 29.79 -8.49
C GLU A 47 19.12 28.64 -8.53
N GLU A 48 18.49 28.54 -9.71
CA GLU A 48 17.77 27.41 -10.31
C GLU A 48 16.56 26.77 -9.60
N PRO A 49 15.39 26.66 -10.27
CA PRO A 49 14.55 25.52 -10.01
C PRO A 49 15.37 24.33 -10.53
N ALA A 50 16.01 23.59 -9.63
CA ALA A 50 16.15 22.18 -9.88
C ALA A 50 14.71 21.66 -10.06
N GLU A 51 14.25 21.62 -11.32
CA GLU A 51 13.46 20.48 -11.79
C GLU A 51 14.30 19.26 -11.43
N GLU A 52 14.19 18.84 -10.18
CA GLU A 52 14.31 17.45 -9.81
C GLU A 52 13.22 16.79 -10.66
N GLU A 53 13.59 16.39 -11.89
CA GLU A 53 12.90 15.35 -12.63
C GLU A 53 12.85 14.19 -11.63
N GLU A 54 11.79 14.16 -10.81
CA GLU A 54 11.39 13.01 -10.02
C GLU A 54 11.22 11.92 -11.06
N ASP A 55 12.27 11.11 -11.24
CA ASP A 55 12.30 9.98 -12.15
C ASP A 55 11.05 9.18 -11.82
N PRO A 56 9.99 9.27 -12.66
CA PRO A 56 8.68 8.86 -12.24
C PRO A 56 8.79 7.38 -11.97
N GLU A 57 8.54 6.96 -10.72
CA GLU A 57 8.77 5.58 -10.31
C GLU A 57 8.15 4.67 -11.39
N ASP A 58 8.99 3.83 -12.01
CA ASP A 58 8.58 3.07 -13.19
C ASP A 58 7.33 2.20 -12.93
N GLN A 59 7.12 1.85 -11.66
CA GLN A 59 6.05 0.99 -11.18
C GLN A 59 4.65 1.61 -11.33
N PRO A 60 4.33 2.76 -10.71
CA PRO A 60 3.01 3.37 -10.82
C PRO A 60 2.66 3.69 -12.28
N VAL A 61 3.59 4.26 -13.04
CA VAL A 61 3.36 4.60 -14.46
C VAL A 61 2.96 3.37 -15.26
N ILE A 62 3.71 2.27 -15.15
CA ILE A 62 3.40 1.03 -15.88
C ILE A 62 2.06 0.42 -15.42
N ARG A 63 1.77 0.45 -14.12
CA ARG A 63 0.52 -0.08 -13.57
C ARG A 63 -0.69 0.72 -14.06
N ASP A 64 -0.60 2.04 -14.08
CA ASP A 64 -1.65 2.93 -14.56
C ASP A 64 -1.89 2.76 -16.06
N GLU A 65 -0.83 2.68 -16.87
CA GLU A 65 -0.98 2.36 -18.29
C GLU A 65 -1.69 1.01 -18.51
N CYS A 66 -1.37 0.00 -17.69
CA CYS A 66 -2.00 -1.31 -17.76
C CYS A 66 -3.48 -1.27 -17.32
N LYS A 67 -3.80 -0.47 -16.29
CA LYS A 67 -5.16 -0.20 -15.84
C LYS A 67 -5.99 0.47 -16.93
N GLU A 68 -5.49 1.53 -17.56
CA GLU A 68 -6.22 2.31 -18.56
C GLU A 68 -6.37 1.62 -19.93
N LYS A 69 -5.40 0.78 -20.32
CA LYS A 69 -5.39 0.15 -21.64
C LYS A 69 -6.00 -1.25 -21.60
N LYS A 70 -5.27 -2.22 -21.03
CA LYS A 70 -5.64 -3.64 -21.09
C LYS A 70 -6.78 -3.97 -20.13
N CYS A 71 -6.80 -3.33 -18.96
CA CYS A 71 -7.67 -3.71 -17.84
C CYS A 71 -8.81 -2.70 -17.60
N ALA A 72 -9.09 -1.79 -18.53
CA ALA A 72 -10.04 -0.69 -18.36
C ALA A 72 -11.45 -1.15 -17.96
N GLN A 73 -11.93 -2.23 -18.56
CA GLN A 73 -13.25 -2.78 -18.25
C GLN A 73 -13.32 -3.34 -16.83
N LEU A 74 -12.24 -3.98 -16.37
CA LEU A 74 -12.16 -4.52 -15.01
C LEU A 74 -12.04 -3.41 -13.98
N ALA A 75 -11.29 -2.35 -14.30
CA ALA A 75 -11.24 -1.13 -13.51
C ALA A 75 -12.62 -0.48 -13.38
N ALA A 76 -13.35 -0.34 -14.49
CA ALA A 76 -14.72 0.20 -14.46
C ALA A 76 -15.68 -0.66 -13.64
N HIS A 77 -15.53 -2.00 -13.66
CA HIS A 77 -16.34 -2.90 -12.84
C HIS A 77 -16.05 -2.72 -11.34
N PHE A 78 -14.77 -2.60 -10.98
CA PHE A 78 -14.35 -2.30 -9.60
C PHE A 78 -14.86 -0.93 -9.12
N GLU A 79 -14.74 0.11 -9.95
CA GLU A 79 -15.26 1.45 -9.66
C GLU A 79 -16.79 1.44 -9.48
N HIS A 80 -17.52 0.74 -10.34
CA HIS A 80 -18.96 0.56 -10.20
C HIS A 80 -19.35 -0.19 -8.90
N CYS A 81 -18.60 -1.23 -8.52
CA CYS A 81 -18.82 -1.90 -7.24
C CYS A 81 -18.61 -0.92 -6.07
N GLN A 82 -17.52 -0.16 -6.08
CA GLN A 82 -17.23 0.81 -5.03
C GLN A 82 -18.34 1.86 -4.91
N GLU A 83 -18.81 2.43 -6.01
CA GLU A 83 -19.92 3.38 -6.01
C GLU A 83 -21.19 2.78 -5.42
N LYS A 84 -21.50 1.52 -5.75
CA LYS A 84 -22.69 0.81 -5.25
C LYS A 84 -22.59 0.56 -3.74
N VAL A 85 -21.45 0.08 -3.25
CA VAL A 85 -21.22 -0.19 -1.82
C VAL A 85 -21.19 1.11 -1.02
N GLN A 86 -20.46 2.13 -1.49
CA GLN A 86 -20.36 3.43 -0.82
C GLN A 86 -21.70 4.19 -0.80
N SER A 87 -22.55 4.01 -1.82
CA SER A 87 -23.89 4.60 -1.85
C SER A 87 -24.93 3.85 -1.01
N GLY A 88 -24.55 2.76 -0.33
CA GLY A 88 -25.45 1.93 0.47
C GLY A 88 -26.47 1.15 -0.37
N LYS A 89 -26.25 1.04 -1.69
CA LYS A 89 -27.07 0.26 -2.62
C LYS A 89 -26.58 -1.18 -2.79
N GLY A 90 -25.45 -1.51 -2.15
CA GLY A 90 -24.94 -2.87 -2.09
C GLY A 90 -25.78 -3.77 -1.18
N PHE A 91 -25.57 -5.07 -1.30
CA PHE A 91 -26.16 -6.07 -0.39
C PHE A 91 -25.55 -5.95 1.01
N GLN A 92 -26.25 -6.51 2.01
CA GLN A 92 -25.69 -6.56 3.36
C GLN A 92 -24.40 -7.38 3.35
N HIS A 93 -23.33 -6.79 3.89
CA HIS A 93 -21.98 -7.37 3.90
C HIS A 93 -21.35 -7.55 2.50
N GLU A 94 -21.85 -6.84 1.48
CA GLU A 94 -21.15 -6.79 0.19
C GLU A 94 -19.86 -5.97 0.31
N ASP A 95 -18.78 -6.54 -0.23
CA ASP A 95 -17.50 -5.87 -0.45
C ASP A 95 -17.10 -5.98 -1.93
N CYS A 96 -16.07 -5.24 -2.34
CA CYS A 96 -15.57 -5.20 -3.72
C CYS A 96 -14.24 -5.97 -3.89
N VAL A 97 -13.97 -6.93 -3.01
CA VAL A 97 -12.69 -7.64 -2.98
C VAL A 97 -12.54 -8.53 -4.21
N GLU A 98 -13.63 -9.15 -4.67
CA GLU A 98 -13.62 -9.95 -5.90
C GLU A 98 -13.21 -9.11 -7.11
N GLU A 99 -13.86 -7.96 -7.34
CA GLU A 99 -13.55 -7.07 -8.45
C GLU A 99 -12.13 -6.49 -8.34
N LEU A 100 -11.68 -6.20 -7.13
CA LEU A 100 -10.30 -5.79 -6.87
C LEU A 100 -9.30 -6.86 -7.32
N TYR A 101 -9.50 -8.13 -6.92
CA TYR A 101 -8.62 -9.22 -7.31
C TYR A 101 -8.61 -9.43 -8.83
N VAL A 102 -9.77 -9.39 -9.48
CA VAL A 102 -9.86 -9.56 -10.94
C VAL A 102 -9.13 -8.40 -11.66
N MET A 103 -9.32 -7.17 -11.22
CA MET A 103 -8.62 -6.00 -11.79
C MET A 103 -7.11 -6.12 -11.56
N MET A 104 -6.67 -6.37 -10.32
CA MET A 104 -5.26 -6.44 -9.97
C MET A 104 -4.53 -7.58 -10.67
N HIS A 105 -5.17 -8.75 -10.80
CA HIS A 105 -4.59 -9.86 -11.54
C HIS A 105 -4.31 -9.49 -13.00
N CYS A 106 -5.24 -8.80 -13.66
CA CYS A 106 -5.01 -8.28 -15.02
C CYS A 106 -3.86 -7.26 -15.08
N ILE A 107 -3.82 -6.33 -14.12
CA ILE A 107 -2.78 -5.29 -14.05
C ILE A 107 -1.42 -5.94 -13.85
N ASP A 108 -1.30 -6.88 -12.92
CA ASP A 108 -0.05 -7.58 -12.62
C ASP A 108 0.43 -8.41 -13.82
N ASP A 109 -0.46 -9.13 -14.50
CA ASP A 109 -0.13 -9.87 -15.73
C ASP A 109 0.37 -8.94 -16.85
N CYS A 110 -0.08 -7.69 -16.87
CA CYS A 110 0.37 -6.67 -17.82
C CYS A 110 1.68 -5.99 -17.40
N ALA A 111 1.81 -5.67 -16.11
CA ALA A 111 2.88 -4.86 -15.56
C ALA A 111 4.15 -5.68 -15.32
N ALA A 112 4.04 -6.93 -14.84
CA ALA A 112 5.17 -7.77 -14.49
C ALA A 112 6.26 -7.84 -15.58
N PRO A 113 5.98 -8.20 -16.85
CA PRO A 113 7.03 -8.29 -17.87
C PRO A 113 7.68 -6.94 -18.20
N LYS A 114 6.92 -5.83 -18.06
CA LYS A 114 7.43 -4.48 -18.31
C LYS A 114 8.34 -4.02 -17.16
N LEU A 115 7.92 -4.25 -15.92
CA LEU A 115 8.68 -3.87 -14.73
C LEU A 115 10.01 -4.63 -14.65
N PHE A 116 9.99 -5.95 -14.82
CA PHE A 116 11.21 -6.75 -14.77
C PHE A 116 12.18 -6.46 -15.93
N SER A 117 11.75 -5.80 -17.01
CA SER A 117 12.65 -5.33 -18.07
C SER A 117 13.42 -4.05 -17.71
N LYS A 118 12.94 -3.30 -16.71
CA LYS A 118 13.55 -2.06 -16.22
C LYS A 118 14.46 -2.29 -15.01
N LEU A 119 14.19 -3.32 -14.22
CA LEU A 119 15.04 -3.76 -13.12
C LEU A 119 16.27 -4.50 -13.67
N ARG A 120 17.46 -3.89 -13.58
CA ARG A 120 18.75 -4.51 -13.95
C ARG A 120 19.53 -5.00 -12.74
#